data_AF-A0AAW2YDD0-F1
#
_entry.id   AF-A0AAW2YDD0-F1
#
_cell.length_a   1.000
_cell.length_b   1.000
_cell.length_c   1.000
_cell.angle_alpha   90.00
_cell.angle_beta   90.00
_cell.angle_gamma   90.00
#
_symmetry.space_group_name_H-M   'P 1'
#
loop_
_entity.id
_entity.type
_entity.pdbx_description
1 polymer ?
#
loop_
_entity_poly.entity_id
_entity_poly.type
_entity_poly.pdbx_seq_one_letter_code
_entity_poly.pdbx_strand_id
1 'polypeptide(L)' 'MSATVVNDPMVITPGPDGPVNKQLPAPNEVDFVKCDCCGLTEECTPSYIETIRERYGGKWICGSVRRL' A
#
# COMPACT_ATOMS: atom_id res chain seq x y z
N MET A 1 22.34 -47.32 -28.38
CA MET A 1 21.02 -46.79 -28.77
C MET A 1 20.93 -45.39 -28.17
N SER A 2 21.30 -44.40 -28.98
CA SER A 2 21.38 -43.00 -28.56
C SER A 2 20.01 -42.36 -28.66
N ALA A 3 19.56 -41.69 -27.60
CA ALA A 3 18.36 -40.86 -27.63
C ALA A 3 18.78 -39.41 -27.39
N THR A 4 18.89 -38.63 -28.46
CA THR A 4 19.00 -37.18 -28.41
C THR A 4 17.62 -36.59 -28.13
N VAL A 5 17.46 -35.96 -26.97
CA VAL A 5 16.29 -35.12 -26.67
C VAL A 5 16.51 -33.75 -27.32
N VAL A 6 15.73 -33.47 -28.36
CA VAL A 6 15.54 -32.13 -28.94
C VAL A 6 14.56 -31.38 -28.05
N ASN A 7 14.98 -30.24 -27.51
CA ASN A 7 14.10 -29.34 -26.75
C ASN A 7 14.34 -27.90 -27.21
N ASP A 8 13.49 -27.44 -28.11
CA ASP A 8 13.32 -26.05 -28.56
C ASP A 8 11.80 -25.86 -28.76
N PRO A 9 11.21 -24.65 -28.74
CA PRO A 9 11.47 -23.44 -27.95
C PRO A 9 10.20 -23.02 -27.18
N MET A 10 10.34 -22.24 -26.11
CA MET A 10 9.27 -21.29 -25.74
C MET A 10 9.84 -19.89 -25.71
N VAL A 11 9.66 -19.20 -26.85
CA VAL A 11 9.82 -17.76 -26.94
C VAL A 11 8.70 -17.14 -26.10
N ILE A 12 9.04 -16.68 -24.89
CA ILE A 12 8.12 -15.86 -24.10
C ILE A 12 8.24 -14.46 -24.71
N THR A 13 7.34 -14.16 -25.63
CA THR A 13 7.10 -12.79 -26.07
C THR A 13 6.39 -12.04 -24.94
N PRO A 14 6.94 -10.94 -24.42
CA PRO A 14 6.15 -10.03 -23.59
C PRO A 14 5.22 -9.26 -24.54
N GLY A 15 3.91 -9.51 -24.43
CA GLY A 15 2.89 -8.67 -25.06
C GLY A 15 2.92 -7.24 -24.50
N PRO A 16 2.50 -6.22 -25.27
CA PRO A 16 2.65 -4.81 -24.93
C PRO A 16 1.45 -4.30 -24.15
N ASP A 17 1.16 -4.88 -22.99
CA ASP A 17 0.15 -4.31 -22.09
C ASP A 17 0.85 -4.11 -20.75
N GLY A 18 1.44 -2.92 -20.61
CA GLY A 18 2.15 -2.54 -19.40
C GLY A 18 1.30 -2.78 -18.15
N PRO A 19 1.92 -2.94 -16.97
CA PRO A 19 1.16 -2.95 -15.74
C PRO A 19 0.52 -1.57 -15.59
N VAL A 20 -0.73 -1.46 -16.03
CA VAL A 20 -1.68 -0.49 -15.50
C VAL A 20 -1.60 -0.72 -14.01
N ASN A 21 -0.99 0.25 -13.33
CA ASN A 21 -0.86 0.32 -11.88
C ASN A 21 -2.27 0.55 -11.31
N LYS A 22 -3.15 -0.44 -11.48
CA LYS A 22 -4.32 -0.65 -10.65
C LYS A 22 -3.72 -1.04 -9.33
N GLN A 23 -3.61 -0.04 -8.45
CA GLN A 23 -3.43 -0.25 -7.04
C GLN A 23 -4.57 -1.16 -6.60
N LEU A 24 -4.27 -2.45 -6.61
CA LEU A 24 -5.08 -3.51 -6.06
C LEU A 24 -5.31 -3.09 -4.60
N PRO A 25 -6.55 -3.12 -4.06
CA PRO A 25 -6.76 -2.89 -2.65
C PRO A 25 -6.10 -4.04 -1.90
N ALA A 26 -4.83 -3.84 -1.56
CA ALA A 26 -4.08 -4.73 -0.71
C ALA A 26 -4.80 -4.71 0.66
N PRO A 27 -4.96 -5.86 1.32
CA PRO A 27 -5.81 -5.98 2.51
C PRO A 27 -5.29 -5.22 3.75
N ASN A 28 -4.27 -4.38 3.59
CA ASN A 28 -3.70 -3.48 4.58
C ASN A 28 -3.39 -2.13 3.93
N GLU A 29 -4.40 -1.46 3.37
CA GLU A 29 -4.27 -0.08 2.92
C GLU A 29 -4.08 0.81 4.15
N VAL A 30 -2.81 1.02 4.50
CA VAL A 30 -2.37 1.94 5.55
C VAL A 30 -1.90 3.23 4.88
N ASP A 31 -2.34 4.35 5.42
CA ASP A 31 -1.96 5.69 5.00
C ASP A 31 -0.97 6.30 6.00
N PHE A 32 -0.02 7.05 5.45
CA PHE A 32 0.93 7.80 6.25
C PHE A 32 0.37 9.19 6.52
N VAL A 33 0.09 9.46 7.79
CA VAL A 33 -0.47 10.75 8.21
C VAL A 33 0.44 11.43 9.21
N LYS A 34 0.65 12.73 9.01
CA LYS A 34 1.50 13.56 9.86
C LYS A 34 0.69 14.13 11.01
N CYS A 35 1.17 13.96 12.24
CA CYS A 35 0.62 14.57 13.43
C CYS A 35 0.78 16.09 13.38
N ASP A 36 -0.31 16.82 13.53
CA ASP A 36 -0.32 18.29 13.61
C ASP A 36 0.35 18.83 14.88
N CYS A 37 0.49 17.99 15.93
CA CYS A 37 1.08 18.39 17.20
C CYS A 37 2.61 18.25 17.23
N CYS A 38 3.14 17.08 16.85
CA CYS A 38 4.57 16.77 16.96
C CYS A 38 5.27 16.60 15.60
N GLY A 39 4.53 16.63 14.49
CA GLY A 39 5.08 16.45 13.15
C GLY A 39 5.55 15.03 12.83
N LEU A 40 5.28 14.06 13.69
CA LEU A 40 5.58 12.65 13.44
C LEU A 40 4.60 12.06 12.42
N THR A 41 5.13 11.31 11.47
CA THR A 41 4.33 10.54 10.52
C THR A 41 4.08 9.15 11.08
N GLU A 42 2.81 8.75 11.15
CA GLU A 42 2.39 7.45 11.66
C GLU A 42 1.63 6.71 10.55
N GLU A 43 1.82 5.40 10.48
CA GLU A 43 1.04 4.52 9.60
C GLU A 43 -0.29 4.20 10.27
N CYS A 44 -1.40 4.55 9.63
CA CYS A 44 -2.73 4.34 10.16
C CYS A 44 -3.69 3.96 9.05
N THR A 45 -4.70 3.15 9.37
CA THR A 45 -5.74 2.85 8.41
C THR A 45 -6.60 4.09 8.12
N PRO A 46 -7.02 4.33 6.87
CA PRO A 46 -7.80 5.51 6.50
C PRO A 46 -9.10 5.63 7.31
N SER A 47 -9.74 4.49 7.61
CA SER A 47 -10.92 4.46 8.50
C SER A 47 -10.63 5.00 9.92
N TYR A 48 -9.45 4.70 10.46
CA TYR A 48 -9.02 5.26 11.75
C TYR A 48 -8.68 6.74 11.63
N ILE A 49 -8.06 7.16 10.53
CA ILE A 49 -7.77 8.57 10.22
C ILE A 49 -9.04 9.41 10.19
N GLU A 50 -10.07 8.96 9.48
CA GLU A 50 -11.36 9.64 9.39
C GLU A 50 -12.02 9.77 10.75
N THR A 51 -12.09 8.68 11.54
CA THR A 51 -12.67 8.69 12.89
C THR A 51 -12.03 9.77 13.78
N ILE A 52 -10.71 9.91 13.70
CA ILE A 52 -9.97 10.89 14.48
C ILE A 52 -10.20 12.30 13.93
N ARG A 53 -10.16 12.49 12.62
CA ARG A 53 -10.46 13.78 12.01
C ARG A 53 -11.86 14.26 12.39
N GLU A 54 -12.87 13.40 12.41
CA GLU A 54 -14.21 13.76 12.88
C GLU A 54 -14.21 14.20 14.35
N ARG A 55 -13.47 13.50 15.21
CA ARG A 55 -13.38 13.79 16.66
C ARG A 55 -12.60 15.06 16.98
N TYR A 56 -11.58 15.40 16.19
CA TYR A 56 -10.65 16.50 16.43
C TYR A 56 -10.78 17.65 15.42
N GLY A 57 -11.90 17.74 14.70
CA GLY A 57 -12.20 18.88 13.80
C GLY A 57 -11.28 18.96 12.57
N GLY A 58 -10.99 17.82 11.96
CA GLY A 58 -10.14 17.67 10.78
C GLY A 58 -8.65 17.51 11.08
N LYS A 59 -8.24 17.64 12.35
CA LYS A 59 -6.83 17.53 12.75
C LYS A 59 -6.44 16.09 13.07
N TRP A 60 -5.26 15.69 12.64
CA TRP A 60 -4.70 14.39 13.04
C TRP A 60 -3.68 14.59 14.15
N ILE A 61 -3.93 13.96 15.30
CA ILE A 61 -3.05 13.99 16.47
C ILE A 61 -2.57 12.56 16.72
N CYS A 62 -1.32 12.26 17.07
CA CYS A 62 -0.88 10.88 17.31
C CYS A 62 -1.32 10.33 18.68
N GLY A 63 -1.32 9.00 18.86
CA GLY A 63 -1.82 8.32 20.07
C GLY A 63 -1.13 8.71 21.37
N SER A 64 0.14 9.12 21.34
CA SER A 64 0.87 9.62 22.51
C SER A 64 0.37 10.97 23.03
N VAL A 65 -0.19 11.80 22.13
CA VAL A 65 -0.74 13.13 22.47
C VAL A 65 -2.23 13.05 22.74
N ARG A 66 -2.94 12.01 22.26
CA ARG A 66 -4.37 11.77 22.52
C ARG A 66 -4.69 11.20 23.91
N ARG A 67 -3.75 11.21 24.87
CA ARG A 67 -4.10 10.88 26.26
C ARG A 67 -5.02 11.98 26.82
N LEU A 68 -6.33 11.69 26.77
CA LEU A 68 -7.30 12.16 27.75
C LEU A 68 -6.77 11.94 29.16
#